data_AF-A0A0N5D4F8-F1
#
_entry.id   AF-A0A0N5D4F8-F1
#
_cell.length_a   1.000
_cell.length_b   1.000
_cell.length_c   1.000
_cell.angle_alpha   90.00
_cell.angle_beta   90.00
_cell.angle_gamma   90.00
#
_symmetry.space_group_name_H-M   'P 1'
#
loop_
_entity.id
_entity.type
_entity.pdbx_description
1 polymer ?
#
loop_
_entity_poly.entity_id
_entity_poly.type
_entity_poly.pdbx_seq_one_letter_code
_entity_poly.pdbx_strand_id
1 'polypeptide(L)'
;MIMLTGLILIALVTVTIEVQSGDILSRENVQALPEEFLGTFKLERDENFEPYLEAKGVGWFTRQMIKFASVTKILSKSDQPNRYTMKSTVGHKETLFENWALGEELIAEALDSTQHKITFNVKDNTLMETHVKIADPNEIETYEYRREGDYLIMVRYHKYLHAS
;
A
#
# COMPACT_ATOMS: atom_id res chain seq x y z
N MET A 1 -37.65 19.38 6.45
CA MET A 1 -36.79 19.34 5.24
C MET A 1 -35.74 18.27 5.49
N ILE A 2 -35.91 17.14 4.82
CA ILE A 2 -35.14 15.90 5.01
C ILE A 2 -33.87 16.02 4.17
N MET A 3 -32.70 15.90 4.77
CA MET A 3 -31.47 15.56 4.07
C MET A 3 -30.80 14.45 4.88
N LEU A 4 -30.91 13.24 4.33
CA LEU A 4 -30.35 12.02 4.88
C LEU A 4 -28.83 12.15 5.02
N THR A 5 -28.32 12.05 6.24
CA THR A 5 -26.92 11.68 6.49
C THR A 5 -26.76 10.22 6.08
N GLY A 6 -26.38 10.00 4.83
CA GLY A 6 -26.01 8.69 4.32
C GLY A 6 -24.69 8.23 4.93
N LEU A 7 -24.77 7.53 6.05
CA LEU A 7 -23.72 6.66 6.55
C LEU A 7 -23.63 5.50 5.54
N ILE A 8 -22.64 5.52 4.64
CA ILE A 8 -22.38 4.36 3.76
C ILE A 8 -21.67 3.31 4.61
N LEU A 9 -22.48 2.51 5.29
CA LEU A 9 -22.12 1.26 5.93
C LEU A 9 -21.97 0.21 4.81
N ILE A 10 -20.75 -0.03 4.34
CA ILE A 10 -20.48 -1.19 3.47
C ILE A 10 -20.33 -2.42 4.37
N ALA A 11 -21.07 -3.46 4.01
CA ALA A 11 -21.42 -4.60 4.83
C ALA A 11 -20.22 -5.32 5.45
N LEU A 12 -20.36 -5.57 6.75
CA LEU A 12 -19.59 -6.50 7.55
C LEU A 12 -19.95 -7.94 7.11
N VAL A 13 -18.99 -8.71 6.61
CA VAL A 13 -19.11 -10.17 6.51
C VAL A 13 -18.14 -10.78 7.51
N THR A 14 -18.64 -11.15 8.69
CA THR A 14 -17.91 -12.00 9.65
C THR A 14 -18.13 -13.45 9.29
N VAL A 15 -17.07 -14.14 8.85
CA VAL A 15 -17.02 -15.61 8.81
C VAL A 15 -16.33 -16.07 10.09
N THR A 16 -17.07 -16.73 10.98
CA THR A 16 -16.53 -17.35 12.18
C THR A 16 -16.10 -18.77 11.84
N ILE A 17 -14.80 -19.07 11.96
CA ILE A 17 -14.29 -20.45 11.88
C ILE A 17 -13.84 -20.85 13.28
N GLU A 18 -14.49 -21.86 13.86
CA GLU A 18 -13.98 -22.54 15.06
C GLU A 18 -12.75 -23.37 14.67
N VAL A 19 -11.60 -23.04 15.24
CA VAL A 19 -10.42 -23.90 15.20
C VAL A 19 -10.20 -24.45 16.60
N GLN A 20 -10.28 -25.77 16.74
CA GLN A 20 -9.95 -26.48 17.97
C GLN A 20 -8.42 -26.54 18.21
N SER A 21 -8.11 -26.47 19.50
CA SER A 21 -6.82 -26.30 20.17
C SER A 21 -5.69 -27.25 19.74
N GLY A 22 -4.47 -26.71 19.76
CA GLY A 22 -3.21 -27.45 19.93
C GLY A 22 -2.08 -26.50 20.33
N ASP A 23 -1.75 -26.43 21.63
CA ASP A 23 -0.59 -25.69 22.15
C ASP A 23 0.72 -26.31 21.68
N ILE A 24 1.67 -25.53 21.13
CA ILE A 24 3.03 -25.39 21.68
C ILE A 24 3.96 -24.39 20.95
N LEU A 25 4.59 -23.57 21.80
CA LEU A 25 5.93 -22.94 21.75
C LEU A 25 6.14 -21.64 20.94
N SER A 26 6.58 -20.64 21.71
CA SER A 26 7.15 -19.37 21.28
C SER A 26 8.30 -19.55 20.28
N ARG A 27 8.00 -19.31 19.01
CA ARG A 27 8.94 -18.69 18.07
C ARG A 27 8.55 -17.22 17.98
N GLU A 28 9.50 -16.30 18.01
CA GLU A 28 9.27 -15.00 17.37
C GLU A 28 8.81 -15.32 15.95
N ASN A 29 7.51 -15.11 15.70
CA ASN A 29 6.88 -15.43 14.43
C ASN A 29 7.29 -14.30 13.49
N VAL A 30 8.54 -14.33 13.01
CA VAL A 30 9.01 -13.42 11.96
C VAL A 30 8.18 -13.77 10.73
N GLN A 31 7.08 -13.04 10.57
CA GLN A 31 6.16 -13.21 9.47
C GLN A 31 6.95 -12.97 8.19
N ALA A 32 7.10 -14.00 7.35
CA ALA A 32 7.67 -13.85 6.04
C ALA A 32 6.62 -13.27 5.08
N LEU A 33 7.05 -12.48 4.11
CA LEU A 33 6.18 -12.02 3.03
C LEU A 33 5.70 -13.24 2.22
N PRO A 34 4.39 -13.42 2.04
CA PRO A 34 3.86 -14.48 1.18
C PRO A 34 4.40 -14.36 -0.25
N GLU A 35 4.81 -15.49 -0.83
CA GLU A 35 5.49 -15.50 -2.14
C GLU A 35 4.59 -15.00 -3.28
N GLU A 36 3.27 -15.05 -3.11
CA GLU A 36 2.30 -14.53 -4.07
C GLU A 36 2.41 -13.02 -4.32
N PHE A 37 3.02 -12.26 -3.39
CA PHE A 37 3.29 -10.83 -3.57
C PHE A 37 4.59 -10.56 -4.33
N LEU A 38 5.44 -11.57 -4.52
CA LEU A 38 6.70 -11.42 -5.26
C LEU A 38 6.43 -11.47 -6.76
N GLY A 39 7.13 -10.62 -7.50
CA GLY A 39 7.01 -10.58 -8.96
C GLY A 39 7.16 -9.19 -9.54
N THR A 40 6.84 -9.10 -10.83
CA THR A 40 6.81 -7.85 -11.59
C THR A 40 5.38 -7.59 -12.02
N PHE A 41 4.85 -6.43 -11.63
CA PHE A 41 3.47 -6.03 -11.87
C PHE A 41 3.47 -4.74 -12.69
N LYS A 42 2.77 -4.78 -13.82
CA LYS A 42 2.55 -3.61 -14.67
C LYS A 42 1.11 -3.16 -14.51
N LEU A 43 0.91 -1.85 -14.38
CA LEU A 43 -0.44 -1.30 -14.31
C LEU A 43 -1.17 -1.57 -15.62
N GLU A 44 -2.27 -2.31 -15.54
CA GLU A 44 -3.16 -2.58 -16.67
C GLU A 44 -4.39 -1.66 -16.63
N ARG A 45 -4.96 -1.45 -15.44
CA ARG A 45 -6.22 -0.72 -15.24
C ARG A 45 -6.18 0.03 -13.92
N ASP A 46 -6.92 1.12 -13.86
CA ASP A 46 -7.17 1.90 -12.65
C ASP A 46 -8.66 2.20 -12.51
N GLU A 47 -9.11 2.39 -11.27
CA GLU A 47 -10.47 2.82 -10.95
C GLU A 47 -10.40 4.05 -10.04
N ASN A 48 -11.20 5.08 -10.35
CA ASN A 48 -11.28 6.33 -9.59
C ASN A 48 -9.96 7.10 -9.41
N PHE A 49 -8.93 6.83 -10.22
CA PHE A 49 -7.63 7.48 -10.06
C PHE A 49 -7.65 8.97 -10.44
N GLU A 50 -8.37 9.35 -11.49
CA GLU A 50 -8.50 10.76 -11.90
C GLU A 50 -9.28 11.61 -10.88
N PRO A 51 -10.48 11.21 -10.41
CA PRO A 51 -11.17 11.90 -9.32
C PRO A 51 -10.31 12.02 -8.05
N TYR A 52 -9.53 10.98 -7.74
CA TYR A 52 -8.60 10.99 -6.62
C TYR A 52 -7.50 12.06 -6.78
N LEU A 53 -6.85 12.13 -7.94
CA LEU A 53 -5.81 13.13 -8.21
C LEU A 53 -6.37 14.55 -8.16
N GLU A 54 -7.58 14.75 -8.68
CA GLU A 54 -8.28 16.03 -8.60
C GLU A 54 -8.61 16.43 -7.16
N ALA A 55 -9.12 15.50 -6.33
CA ALA A 55 -9.39 15.75 -4.92
C ALA A 55 -8.12 16.09 -4.11
N LYS A 56 -6.96 15.54 -4.51
CA LYS A 56 -5.64 15.93 -3.96
C LYS A 56 -5.11 17.28 -4.47
N GLY A 57 -5.86 17.99 -5.31
CA GLY A 57 -5.46 19.29 -5.86
C GLY A 57 -4.41 19.19 -6.97
N VAL A 58 -4.20 18.02 -7.57
CA VAL A 58 -3.26 17.87 -8.69
C VAL A 58 -3.84 18.57 -9.92
N GLY A 59 -3.10 19.52 -10.49
CA GLY A 59 -3.55 20.31 -11.65
C GLY A 59 -3.83 19.46 -12.90
N TRP A 60 -4.81 19.90 -13.71
CA TRP A 60 -5.32 19.15 -14.87
C TRP A 60 -4.22 18.63 -15.82
N PHE A 61 -3.23 19.46 -16.17
CA PHE A 61 -2.14 19.08 -17.07
C PHE A 61 -1.30 17.93 -16.50
N THR A 62 -0.94 18.02 -15.21
CA THR A 62 -0.20 16.97 -14.50
C THR A 62 -1.01 15.67 -14.44
N ARG A 63 -2.33 15.73 -14.26
CA ARG A 63 -3.20 14.54 -14.30
C ARG A 63 -3.14 13.84 -15.66
N GLN A 64 -3.14 14.59 -16.77
CA GLN A 64 -3.02 13.99 -18.11
C GLN A 64 -1.66 13.30 -18.30
N MET A 65 -0.57 13.92 -17.84
CA MET A 65 0.76 13.30 -17.89
C MET A 65 0.81 12.00 -17.08
N ILE A 66 0.20 11.98 -15.90
CA ILE A 66 0.13 10.77 -15.06
C ILE A 66 -0.65 9.65 -15.74
N LYS A 67 -1.76 9.94 -16.43
CA LYS A 67 -2.55 8.94 -17.17
C LYS A 67 -1.75 8.22 -18.26
N PHE A 68 -0.83 8.92 -18.92
CA PHE A 68 0.03 8.32 -19.95
C PHE A 68 1.31 7.68 -19.37
N ALA A 69 1.57 7.84 -18.08
CA ALA A 69 2.75 7.27 -17.46
C ALA A 69 2.57 5.75 -17.28
N SER A 70 3.57 4.98 -17.70
CA SER A 70 3.65 3.58 -17.34
C SER A 70 3.96 3.43 -15.85
N VAL A 71 3.31 2.48 -15.20
CA VAL A 71 3.60 2.12 -13.81
C VAL A 71 4.03 0.66 -13.76
N THR A 72 5.21 0.41 -13.20
CA THR A 72 5.74 -0.94 -12.95
C THR A 72 6.19 -1.04 -11.51
N LYS A 73 5.76 -2.07 -10.80
CA LYS A 73 6.17 -2.37 -9.42
C LYS A 73 6.80 -3.77 -9.39
N ILE A 74 7.97 -3.88 -8.79
CA ILE A 74 8.74 -5.12 -8.66
C ILE A 74 8.96 -5.37 -7.18
N LEU A 75 8.52 -6.53 -6.69
CA LEU A 75 8.77 -7.01 -5.34
C LEU A 75 9.62 -8.27 -5.44
N SER A 76 10.78 -8.27 -4.77
CA SER A 76 11.71 -9.39 -4.79
C SER A 76 12.29 -9.66 -3.40
N LYS A 77 12.81 -10.88 -3.20
CA LYS A 77 13.67 -11.18 -2.05
C LYS A 77 14.99 -10.41 -2.20
N SER A 78 15.55 -9.96 -1.08
CA SER A 78 16.93 -9.48 -1.01
C SER A 78 17.88 -10.63 -0.70
N ASP A 79 19.18 -10.35 -0.64
CA ASP A 79 20.21 -11.37 -0.35
C ASP A 79 20.12 -11.91 1.09
N GLN A 80 19.52 -11.13 2.00
CA GLN A 80 19.37 -11.49 3.40
C GLN A 80 18.05 -12.23 3.67
N PRO A 81 18.02 -13.21 4.59
CA PRO A 81 16.79 -13.91 4.97
C PRO A 81 15.72 -12.94 5.49
N ASN A 82 14.46 -13.14 5.08
CA ASN A 82 13.31 -12.32 5.47
C ASN A 82 13.46 -10.82 5.16
N ARG A 83 14.25 -10.49 4.14
CA ARG A 83 14.48 -9.12 3.66
C ARG A 83 14.05 -9.03 2.20
N TYR A 84 13.51 -7.88 1.83
CA TYR A 84 12.87 -7.69 0.54
C TYR A 84 13.29 -6.36 -0.08
N THR A 85 13.16 -6.31 -1.40
CA THR A 85 13.35 -5.11 -2.19
C THR A 85 12.05 -4.80 -2.94
N MET A 86 11.62 -3.54 -2.87
CA MET A 86 10.52 -3.04 -3.66
C MET A 86 11.00 -1.89 -4.55
N LYS A 87 10.90 -2.07 -5.86
CA LYS A 87 11.15 -1.02 -6.86
C LYS A 87 9.82 -0.60 -7.49
N SER A 88 9.58 0.70 -7.57
CA SER A 88 8.44 1.25 -8.32
C SER A 88 8.95 2.24 -9.36
N THR A 89 8.51 2.09 -10.60
CA THR A 89 8.81 3.00 -11.71
C THR A 89 7.50 3.61 -12.21
N VAL A 90 7.42 4.94 -12.23
CA VAL A 90 6.27 5.71 -12.73
C VAL A 90 6.78 6.70 -13.79
N GLY A 91 6.54 6.39 -15.06
CA GLY A 91 7.13 7.13 -16.19
C GLY A 91 8.66 7.11 -16.13
N HIS A 92 9.26 8.26 -15.81
CA HIS A 92 10.72 8.40 -15.65
C HIS A 92 11.19 8.44 -14.18
N LYS A 93 10.26 8.49 -13.22
CA LYS A 93 10.61 8.49 -11.80
C LYS A 93 10.70 7.06 -11.28
N GLU A 94 11.65 6.82 -10.39
CA GLU A 94 11.81 5.54 -9.72
C GLU A 94 11.92 5.74 -8.20
N THR A 95 11.39 4.78 -7.44
CA THR A 95 11.68 4.62 -6.01
C THR A 95 12.22 3.22 -5.78
N LEU A 96 13.16 3.11 -4.84
CA LEU A 96 13.80 1.86 -4.50
C LEU A 96 13.88 1.74 -2.98
N PHE A 97 13.21 0.74 -2.43
CA PHE A 97 13.23 0.40 -1.01
C PHE A 97 13.92 -0.95 -0.87
N GLU A 98 15.13 -0.97 -0.30
CA GLU A 98 15.97 -2.17 -0.23
C GLU A 98 16.08 -2.69 1.20
N ASN A 99 16.28 -4.00 1.33
CA ASN A 99 16.58 -4.68 2.59
C ASN A 99 15.59 -4.38 3.72
N TRP A 100 14.32 -4.14 3.38
CA TRP A 100 13.28 -3.95 4.38
C TRP A 100 12.74 -5.30 4.85
N ALA A 101 12.26 -5.34 6.10
CA ALA A 101 11.58 -6.49 6.69
C ALA A 101 10.16 -6.09 7.12
N LEU A 102 9.28 -7.07 7.24
CA LEU A 102 7.93 -6.82 7.73
C LEU A 102 7.97 -6.33 9.19
N GLY A 103 7.19 -5.29 9.49
CA GLY A 103 7.14 -4.64 10.79
C GLY A 103 8.25 -3.62 11.07
N GLU A 104 9.27 -3.52 10.22
CA GLU A 104 10.37 -2.57 10.39
C GLU A 104 10.11 -1.24 9.64
N GLU A 105 10.48 -0.13 10.27
CA GLU A 105 10.46 1.19 9.64
C GLU A 105 11.76 1.40 8.84
N LEU A 106 11.63 1.86 7.59
CA LEU A 106 12.73 2.38 6.81
C LEU A 106 12.50 3.86 6.47
N ILE A 107 13.59 4.60 6.27
CA ILE A 107 13.52 5.97 5.74
C ILE A 107 13.99 5.95 4.30
N ALA A 108 13.15 6.43 3.39
CA ALA A 108 13.49 6.51 1.97
C ALA A 108 12.75 7.66 1.27
N GLU A 109 13.23 8.02 0.08
CA GLU A 109 12.56 8.97 -0.80
C GLU A 109 11.33 8.33 -1.48
N ALA A 110 10.17 8.98 -1.37
CA ALA A 110 8.94 8.56 -2.05
C ALA A 110 8.80 9.22 -3.44
N LEU A 111 7.74 8.87 -4.19
CA LEU A 111 7.50 9.39 -5.54
C LEU A 111 7.31 10.92 -5.63
N ASP A 112 6.94 11.55 -4.52
CA ASP A 112 6.83 13.00 -4.39
C ASP A 112 8.18 13.69 -4.14
N SER A 113 9.28 12.93 -4.15
CA SER A 113 10.65 13.40 -3.92
C SER A 113 10.90 13.96 -2.51
N THR A 114 10.10 13.53 -1.53
CA THR A 114 10.32 13.83 -0.12
C THR A 114 10.68 12.58 0.68
N GLN A 115 11.25 12.75 1.88
CA GLN A 115 11.64 11.64 2.76
C GLN A 115 10.45 11.17 3.59
N HIS A 116 10.20 9.87 3.57
CA HIS A 116 9.12 9.21 4.30
C HIS A 116 9.69 8.15 5.23
N LYS A 117 9.02 7.96 6.37
CA LYS A 117 9.07 6.73 7.15
C LYS A 117 8.09 5.75 6.53
N ILE A 118 8.59 4.59 6.13
CA ILE A 118 7.83 3.58 5.40
C ILE A 118 7.83 2.29 6.22
N THR A 119 6.69 1.62 6.32
CA THR A 119 6.57 0.34 7.02
C THR A 119 5.70 -0.62 6.22
N PHE A 120 6.19 -1.85 6.06
CA PHE A 120 5.45 -2.93 5.42
C PHE A 120 4.92 -3.92 6.46
N ASN A 121 3.66 -4.33 6.34
CA ASN A 121 3.05 -5.33 7.23
C ASN A 121 2.14 -6.27 6.44
N VAL A 122 1.91 -7.48 6.93
CA VAL A 122 0.93 -8.39 6.34
C VAL A 122 -0.17 -8.70 7.35
N LYS A 123 -1.41 -8.42 6.98
CA LYS A 123 -2.60 -8.70 7.80
C LYS A 123 -3.68 -9.33 6.93
N ASP A 124 -4.26 -10.44 7.37
CA ASP A 124 -5.39 -11.09 6.69
C ASP A 124 -5.16 -11.27 5.17
N ASN A 125 -3.98 -11.78 4.81
CA ASN A 125 -3.53 -11.99 3.42
C ASN A 125 -3.48 -10.70 2.56
N THR A 126 -3.35 -9.55 3.19
CA THR A 126 -3.16 -8.24 2.56
C THR A 126 -1.81 -7.68 2.97
N LEU A 127 -0.98 -7.30 1.99
CA LEU A 127 0.25 -6.56 2.23
C LEU A 127 -0.10 -5.06 2.35
N MET A 128 0.36 -4.44 3.43
CA MET A 128 0.16 -3.04 3.77
C MET A 128 1.49 -2.29 3.58
N GLU A 129 1.46 -1.15 2.91
CA GLU A 129 2.57 -0.19 2.79
C GLU A 129 2.10 1.14 3.39
N THR A 130 2.69 1.55 4.52
CA THR A 130 2.32 2.80 5.20
C THR A 130 3.45 3.81 5.10
N HIS A 131 3.09 5.03 4.72
CA HIS A 131 3.97 6.17 4.54
C HIS A 131 3.60 7.26 5.54
N VAL A 132 4.59 7.76 6.27
CA VAL A 132 4.49 8.95 7.10
C VAL A 132 5.54 9.94 6.63
N LYS A 133 5.13 11.14 6.19
CA LYS A 133 6.08 12.16 5.76
C LYS A 133 6.90 12.64 6.96
N ILE A 134 8.22 12.74 6.78
CA ILE A 134 9.09 13.26 7.85
C ILE A 134 8.80 14.75 8.10
N ALA A 135 8.52 15.51 7.04
CA ALA A 135 8.25 16.94 7.12
C ALA A 135 6.86 17.28 7.70
N ASP A 136 5.88 16.38 7.55
CA ASP A 136 4.55 16.50 8.15
C ASP A 136 4.05 15.13 8.64
N PRO A 137 4.30 14.79 9.91
CA PRO A 137 3.92 13.49 10.47
C PRO A 137 2.40 13.23 10.51
N ASN A 138 1.56 14.25 10.27
CA ASN A 138 0.11 14.08 10.20
C ASN A 138 -0.35 13.59 8.81
N GLU A 139 0.48 13.73 7.78
CA GLU A 139 0.20 13.22 6.45
C GLU A 139 0.59 11.74 6.36
N ILE A 140 -0.38 10.90 6.73
CA ILE A 140 -0.27 9.45 6.69
C ILE A 140 -0.97 8.92 5.45
N GLU A 141 -0.29 8.03 4.74
CA GLU A 141 -0.83 7.38 3.57
C GLU A 141 -0.64 5.88 3.64
N THR A 142 -1.67 5.12 3.28
CA THR A 142 -1.63 3.66 3.34
C THR A 142 -2.08 3.07 2.02
N TYR A 143 -1.31 2.10 1.55
CA TYR A 143 -1.62 1.27 0.41
C TYR A 143 -1.84 -0.17 0.85
N GLU A 144 -2.85 -0.81 0.28
CA GLU A 144 -3.17 -2.21 0.47
C GLU A 144 -2.94 -2.96 -0.84
N TYR A 145 -2.34 -4.14 -0.72
CA TYR A 145 -2.05 -5.03 -1.84
C TYR A 145 -2.71 -6.38 -1.61
N ARG A 146 -3.48 -6.85 -2.59
CA ARG A 146 -4.13 -8.16 -2.57
C ARG A 146 -3.93 -8.88 -3.89
N ARG A 147 -3.93 -10.22 -3.83
CA ARG A 147 -3.87 -11.08 -5.00
C ARG A 147 -5.26 -11.49 -5.43
N GLU A 148 -5.59 -11.24 -6.69
CA GLU A 148 -6.84 -11.68 -7.31
C GLU A 148 -6.51 -12.35 -8.65
N GLY A 149 -6.37 -13.68 -8.62
CA GLY A 149 -5.86 -14.45 -9.76
C GLY A 149 -4.46 -13.99 -10.14
N ASP A 150 -4.30 -13.59 -11.40
CA ASP A 150 -3.02 -13.09 -11.94
C ASP A 150 -2.72 -11.63 -11.53
N TYR A 151 -3.73 -10.90 -11.04
CA TYR A 151 -3.63 -9.49 -10.73
C TYR A 151 -3.10 -9.22 -9.32
N LEU A 152 -2.27 -8.18 -9.21
CA LEU A 152 -1.99 -7.51 -7.95
C LEU A 152 -2.87 -6.26 -7.87
N ILE A 153 -3.85 -6.29 -6.97
CA ILE A 153 -4.75 -5.16 -6.76
C ILE A 153 -4.13 -4.25 -5.70
N MET A 154 -3.96 -2.97 -6.04
CA MET A 154 -3.47 -1.93 -5.13
C MET A 154 -4.61 -0.97 -4.82
N VAL A 155 -4.99 -0.86 -3.55
CA VAL A 155 -5.97 0.11 -3.06
C VAL A 155 -5.25 1.16 -2.23
N ARG A 156 -5.56 2.43 -2.48
CA ARG A 156 -4.95 3.57 -1.77
C ARG A 156 -5.98 4.24 -0.89
N TYR A 157 -5.62 4.50 0.36
CA TYR A 157 -6.43 5.28 1.28
C TYR A 157 -5.69 6.56 1.66
N HIS A 158 -6.40 7.68 1.60
CA HIS A 158 -5.94 8.95 2.15
C HIS A 158 -6.92 9.39 3.21
N LYS A 159 -6.50 9.37 4.48
CA LYS A 159 -7.31 9.92 5.57
C LYS A 159 -7.06 11.42 5.65
N TYR A 160 -8.06 12.23 5.29
CA TYR A 160 -8.07 13.63 5.71
C TYR A 160 -8.42 13.68 7.20
N LEU A 161 -7.43 13.99 8.05
CA LEU A 161 -7.73 14.49 9.39
C LEU A 161 -8.27 15.91 9.21
N HIS A 162 -9.59 16.06 9.09
CA HIS A 162 -10.19 17.36 9.30
C HIS A 162 -9.95 17.73 10.77
N ALA A 163 -9.07 18.72 10.98
CA ALA A 163 -9.00 19.42 12.25
C ALA A 163 -10.39 20.01 12.51
N SER A 164 -11.06 19.48 13.53
CA SER A 164 -12.29 20.03 14.13
C SER A 164 -11.97 21.30 14.91
#